data_AF-A0A7C4FZ83-F1
#
_entry.id   AF-A0A7C4FZ83-F1
#
_cell.length_a   1.000
_cell.length_b   1.000
_cell.length_c   1.000
_cell.angle_alpha   90.00
_cell.angle_beta   90.00
_cell.angle_gamma   90.00
#
_symmetry.space_group_name_H-M   'P 1'
#
loop_
_entity.id
_entity.type
_entity.pdbx_description
1 polymer ?
#
loop_
_entity_poly.entity_id
_entity_poly.type
_entity_poly.pdbx_seq_one_letter_code
_entity_poly.pdbx_strand_id
1 'polypeptide(L)'
;MDVPHDWSIEDLPPAENKGPSLTVENDGWKFAIGDDMSRAAVDFDDSTWKSVRIPAGLGGMGFEKVRSIGWFRRGIEIPKELQGKDFLLKIGVVDDADETFFNGVKIGGLGGMPPNYDSSTASWGKP
;
A
#
# COMPACT_ATOMS: atom_id res chain seq x y z
N MET A 1 1.63 24.64 48.37
CA MET A 1 3.00 24.12 48.18
C MET A 1 2.89 22.95 47.23
N ASP A 2 3.70 23.03 46.19
CA ASP A 2 3.91 22.15 45.02
C ASP A 2 3.13 20.84 44.91
N VAL A 3 2.26 20.80 43.92
CA VAL A 3 2.10 19.58 43.12
C VAL A 3 3.23 19.55 42.08
N PRO A 4 3.95 18.43 41.87
CA PRO A 4 5.00 18.34 40.87
C PRO A 4 4.39 18.49 39.48
N HIS A 5 4.80 19.53 38.76
CA HIS A 5 4.42 19.79 37.38
C HIS A 5 5.29 18.98 36.41
N ASP A 6 5.32 17.66 36.59
CA ASP A 6 6.01 16.75 35.67
C ASP A 6 4.98 16.01 34.80
N TRP A 7 4.28 16.79 33.98
CA TRP A 7 3.80 16.30 32.70
C TRP A 7 4.64 16.98 31.65
N SER A 8 5.88 16.50 31.52
CA SER A 8 6.59 16.57 30.25
C SER A 8 5.70 15.87 29.22
N ILE A 9 4.74 16.60 28.64
CA ILE A 9 4.38 16.36 27.26
C ILE A 9 5.68 16.70 26.56
N GLU A 10 6.49 15.67 26.28
CA GLU A 10 7.48 15.83 25.24
C GLU A 10 6.67 16.33 24.05
N ASP A 11 6.85 17.59 23.69
CA ASP A 11 6.33 18.15 22.46
C ASP A 11 6.75 17.14 21.40
N LEU A 12 5.78 16.33 20.95
CA LEU A 12 6.01 15.38 19.88
C LEU A 12 6.70 16.20 18.78
N PRO A 13 7.83 15.73 18.24
CA PRO A 13 8.54 16.49 17.23
C PRO A 13 7.52 16.96 16.20
N PRO A 14 7.51 18.25 15.83
CA PRO A 14 6.53 18.80 14.90
C PRO A 14 6.42 17.85 13.72
N ALA A 15 5.19 17.40 13.42
CA ALA A 15 4.90 16.37 12.44
C ALA A 15 5.90 16.46 11.28
N GLU A 16 6.85 15.52 11.27
CA GLU A 16 8.03 15.57 10.43
C GLU A 16 7.57 15.93 9.02
N ASN A 17 8.12 17.01 8.48
CA ASN A 17 7.64 17.68 7.27
C ASN A 17 7.66 16.66 6.13
N LYS A 18 6.56 15.92 5.96
CA LYS A 18 6.46 14.84 4.98
C LYS A 18 6.63 15.54 3.66
N GLY A 19 7.75 15.27 2.99
CA GLY A 19 8.11 15.86 1.72
C GLY A 19 6.98 15.74 0.68
N PRO A 20 7.20 16.18 -0.56
CA PRO A 20 6.15 16.13 -1.56
C PRO A 20 5.54 14.71 -1.64
N SER A 21 4.25 14.63 -1.95
CA SER A 21 3.56 13.33 -2.03
C SER A 21 2.73 13.23 -3.31
N LEU A 22 2.71 12.04 -3.90
CA LEU A 22 1.87 11.68 -5.02
C LEU A 22 0.79 10.71 -4.54
N THR A 23 -0.48 11.11 -4.68
CA THR A 23 -1.62 10.23 -4.43
C THR A 23 -2.01 9.56 -5.74
N VAL A 24 -2.15 8.24 -5.73
CA VAL A 24 -2.59 7.48 -6.89
C VAL A 24 -4.11 7.56 -7.01
N GLU A 25 -4.59 7.78 -8.23
CA GLU A 25 -6.02 7.82 -8.52
C GLU A 25 -6.73 6.50 -8.18
N ASN A 26 -7.99 6.62 -7.78
CA ASN A 26 -8.84 5.49 -7.42
C ASN A 26 -9.23 4.61 -8.62
N ASP A 27 -9.12 5.15 -9.83
CA ASP A 27 -9.43 4.49 -11.10
C ASP A 27 -8.18 4.00 -11.84
N GLY A 28 -8.39 3.11 -12.81
CA GLY A 28 -7.34 2.59 -13.69
C GLY A 28 -6.54 1.44 -13.09
N TRP A 29 -6.99 0.91 -11.95
CA TRP A 29 -6.42 -0.30 -11.37
C TRP A 29 -6.88 -1.54 -12.13
N LYS A 30 -5.98 -2.51 -12.26
CA LYS A 30 -6.24 -3.84 -12.78
C LYS A 30 -6.05 -4.86 -11.68
N PHE A 31 -6.86 -5.91 -11.70
CA PHE A 31 -6.81 -6.97 -10.71
C PHE A 31 -6.86 -8.37 -11.33
N ALA A 32 -6.03 -9.28 -10.80
CA ALA A 32 -6.06 -10.70 -11.11
C ALA A 32 -5.76 -11.56 -9.89
N ILE A 33 -6.48 -12.67 -9.77
CA ILE A 33 -6.26 -13.70 -8.75
C ILE A 33 -5.03 -14.55 -9.09
N GLY A 34 -4.37 -15.10 -8.07
CA GLY A 34 -3.20 -15.96 -8.17
C GLY A 34 -1.93 -15.22 -7.77
N ASP A 35 -0.92 -15.98 -7.35
CA ASP A 35 0.35 -15.45 -6.89
C ASP A 35 1.47 -15.82 -7.87
N ASP A 36 1.92 -14.84 -8.65
CA ASP A 36 2.98 -15.01 -9.64
C ASP A 36 3.85 -13.76 -9.66
N MET A 37 5.12 -13.93 -9.25
CA MET A 37 6.10 -12.85 -9.17
C MET A 37 6.42 -12.21 -10.52
N SER A 38 6.16 -12.86 -11.65
CA SER A 38 6.34 -12.24 -12.98
C SER A 38 5.42 -11.03 -13.15
N ARG A 39 4.32 -10.96 -12.38
CA ARG A 39 3.36 -9.85 -12.38
C ARG A 39 3.90 -8.59 -11.74
N ALA A 40 5.10 -8.60 -11.15
CA ALA A 40 5.79 -7.38 -10.73
C ALA A 40 6.52 -6.69 -11.90
N ALA A 41 6.86 -7.43 -12.96
CA ALA A 41 7.69 -6.91 -14.05
C ALA A 41 7.03 -5.71 -14.75
N VAL A 42 7.87 -4.76 -15.18
CA VAL A 42 7.46 -3.53 -15.88
C VAL A 42 6.71 -3.86 -17.17
N ASP A 43 7.18 -4.87 -17.89
CA ASP A 43 6.72 -5.29 -19.21
C ASP A 43 5.66 -6.40 -19.16
N PHE A 44 5.20 -6.78 -17.97
CA PHE A 44 4.13 -7.77 -17.83
C PHE A 44 2.84 -7.28 -18.49
N ASP A 45 2.31 -8.08 -19.42
CA ASP A 45 1.05 -7.81 -20.10
C ASP A 45 -0.15 -8.14 -19.21
N ASP A 46 -0.76 -7.09 -18.66
CA ASP A 46 -1.98 -7.15 -17.87
C ASP A 46 -3.25 -6.80 -18.68
N SER A 47 -3.22 -6.88 -20.01
CA SER A 47 -4.36 -6.57 -20.89
C SER A 47 -5.59 -7.43 -20.60
N THR A 48 -5.40 -8.64 -20.08
CA THR A 48 -6.48 -9.60 -19.75
C THR A 48 -7.05 -9.42 -18.34
N TRP A 49 -6.47 -8.54 -17.52
CA TRP A 49 -6.89 -8.36 -16.13
C TRP A 49 -8.18 -7.54 -16.03
N LYS A 50 -8.91 -7.75 -14.94
CA LYS A 50 -10.16 -7.02 -14.70
C LYS A 50 -9.85 -5.60 -14.26
N SER A 51 -10.42 -4.60 -14.94
CA SER A 51 -10.40 -3.22 -14.46
C SER A 51 -11.27 -3.08 -13.21
N VAL A 52 -10.74 -2.44 -12.18
CA VAL A 52 -11.39 -2.21 -10.89
C VAL A 52 -11.20 -0.78 -10.41
N ARG A 53 -12.06 -0.34 -9.49
CA ARG A 53 -11.95 0.93 -8.78
C ARG A 53 -11.75 0.65 -7.29
N ILE A 54 -10.87 1.40 -6.65
CA ILE A 54 -10.62 1.34 -5.20
C ILE A 54 -11.16 2.62 -4.50
N PRO A 55 -11.42 2.61 -3.18
CA PRO A 55 -11.42 1.44 -2.29
C PRO A 55 -12.59 0.50 -2.60
N ALA A 56 -12.33 -0.80 -2.56
CA ALA A 56 -13.35 -1.83 -2.69
C ALA A 56 -12.87 -3.13 -2.05
N GLY A 57 -13.77 -3.85 -1.38
CA GLY A 57 -13.50 -5.23 -0.97
C GLY A 57 -13.59 -6.18 -2.17
N LEU A 58 -12.94 -7.35 -2.08
CA LEU A 58 -12.95 -8.37 -3.15
C LEU A 58 -14.37 -8.72 -3.62
N GLY A 59 -15.33 -8.87 -2.70
CA GLY A 59 -16.74 -9.12 -3.02
C GLY A 59 -17.38 -7.99 -3.85
N GLY A 60 -17.08 -6.73 -3.52
CA GLY A 60 -17.55 -5.57 -4.29
C GLY A 60 -16.93 -5.49 -5.70
N MET A 61 -15.79 -6.16 -5.91
CA MET A 61 -15.17 -6.34 -7.22
C MET A 61 -15.63 -7.61 -7.95
N GLY A 62 -16.56 -8.39 -7.38
CA GLY A 62 -17.10 -9.61 -7.97
C GLY A 62 -16.25 -10.87 -7.71
N PHE A 63 -15.38 -10.86 -6.70
CA PHE A 63 -14.55 -12.00 -6.27
C PHE A 63 -15.02 -12.52 -4.90
N GLU A 64 -16.29 -12.91 -4.82
CA GLU A 64 -16.89 -13.39 -3.58
C GLU A 64 -16.22 -14.69 -3.08
N LYS A 65 -16.00 -14.78 -1.77
CA LYS A 65 -15.57 -16.00 -1.05
C LYS A 65 -14.18 -16.53 -1.43
N VAL A 66 -13.35 -15.74 -2.09
CA VAL A 66 -11.99 -16.14 -2.44
C VAL A 66 -11.03 -15.78 -1.30
N ARG A 67 -10.47 -16.79 -0.63
CA ARG A 67 -9.29 -16.64 0.25
C ARG A 67 -8.03 -16.95 -0.57
N SER A 68 -7.58 -15.99 -1.35
CA SER A 68 -6.41 -16.14 -2.20
C SER A 68 -5.58 -14.87 -2.23
N ILE A 69 -4.33 -15.01 -2.65
CA ILE A 69 -3.50 -13.90 -3.07
C ILE A 69 -4.04 -13.37 -4.41
N GLY A 70 -4.04 -12.05 -4.56
CA GLY A 70 -4.38 -11.36 -5.78
C GLY A 70 -3.44 -10.18 -6.00
N TRP A 71 -3.23 -9.84 -7.26
CA TRP A 71 -2.36 -8.74 -7.65
C TRP A 71 -3.20 -7.56 -8.11
N PHE A 72 -2.83 -6.37 -7.64
CA PHE A 72 -3.28 -5.10 -8.18
C PHE A 72 -2.16 -4.47 -9.00
N ARG A 73 -2.48 -3.93 -10.18
CA ARG A 73 -1.52 -3.22 -11.04
C ARG A 73 -2.07 -1.86 -11.46
N ARG A 74 -1.21 -0.83 -11.41
CA ARG A 74 -1.50 0.54 -11.84
C ARG A 74 -0.23 1.19 -12.37
N GLY A 75 -0.26 1.61 -13.64
CA GLY A 75 0.74 2.55 -14.15
C GLY A 75 0.48 3.95 -13.61
N ILE A 76 1.51 4.68 -13.22
CA ILE A 76 1.40 6.07 -12.74
C ILE A 76 2.33 6.96 -13.54
N GLU A 77 1.92 8.20 -13.77
CA GLU A 77 2.79 9.23 -14.32
C GLU A 77 3.36 10.06 -13.17
N ILE A 78 4.68 10.19 -13.11
CA ILE A 78 5.34 11.04 -12.11
C ILE A 78 5.38 12.48 -12.65
N PRO A 79 4.73 13.44 -11.97
CA PRO A 79 4.75 14.84 -12.39
C PRO A 79 6.17 15.40 -12.46
N LYS A 80 6.42 16.33 -13.37
CA LYS A 80 7.76 16.93 -13.58
C LYS A 80 8.29 17.57 -12.30
N GLU A 81 7.41 18.08 -11.45
CA GLU A 81 7.72 18.75 -10.20
C GLU A 81 8.35 17.82 -9.15
N LEU A 82 8.15 16.50 -9.29
CA LEU A 82 8.69 15.46 -8.41
C LEU A 82 9.95 14.79 -8.97
N GLN A 83 10.34 15.07 -10.21
CA GLN A 83 11.52 14.45 -10.80
C GLN A 83 12.79 14.82 -10.02
N GLY A 84 13.59 13.79 -9.70
CA GLY A 84 14.84 13.94 -8.96
C GLY A 84 14.67 14.29 -7.48
N LYS A 85 13.46 14.16 -6.92
CA LYS A 85 13.18 14.41 -5.50
C LYS A 85 12.71 13.14 -4.81
N ASP A 86 12.98 13.06 -3.52
CA ASP A 86 12.31 12.09 -2.66
C ASP A 86 10.87 12.53 -2.42
N PHE A 87 9.93 11.61 -2.57
CA PHE A 87 8.50 11.87 -2.37
C PHE A 87 7.79 10.63 -1.82
N LEU A 88 6.65 10.84 -1.19
CA LEU A 88 5.79 9.75 -0.71
C LEU A 88 4.76 9.35 -1.75
N LEU A 89 4.74 8.07 -2.14
CA LEU A 89 3.68 7.51 -2.96
C LEU A 89 2.56 6.97 -2.07
N LYS A 90 1.34 7.51 -2.21
CA LYS A 90 0.16 7.11 -1.44
C LYS A 90 -0.75 6.24 -2.31
N ILE A 91 -0.79 4.95 -2.02
CA ILE A 91 -1.55 3.93 -2.78
C ILE A 91 -2.75 3.35 -2.02
N GLY A 92 -2.99 3.80 -0.78
CA GLY A 92 -4.05 3.30 0.08
C GLY A 92 -3.56 2.29 1.12
N VAL A 93 -4.51 1.57 1.73
CA VAL A 93 -4.26 0.54 2.74
C VAL A 93 -4.91 -0.75 2.27
N VAL A 94 -4.19 -1.85 2.41
CA VAL A 94 -4.66 -3.20 2.08
C VAL A 94 -5.00 -3.91 3.38
N ASP A 95 -6.13 -4.60 3.40
CA ASP A 95 -6.52 -5.46 4.53
C ASP A 95 -5.74 -6.78 4.48
N ASP A 96 -5.51 -7.38 5.64
CA ASP A 96 -4.65 -8.55 5.84
C ASP A 96 -3.17 -8.34 5.52
N ALA A 97 -2.65 -8.59 4.32
CA ALA A 97 -1.22 -8.44 4.05
C ALA A 97 -0.97 -7.96 2.63
N ASP A 98 0.13 -7.25 2.43
CA ASP A 98 0.55 -6.79 1.11
C ASP A 98 2.06 -6.83 0.92
N GLU A 99 2.44 -6.95 -0.34
CA GLU A 99 3.77 -6.60 -0.83
C GLU A 99 3.61 -5.59 -1.95
N THR A 100 4.33 -4.48 -1.85
CA THR A 100 4.27 -3.41 -2.85
C THR A 100 5.55 -3.41 -3.68
N PHE A 101 5.37 -3.37 -5.00
CA PHE A 101 6.44 -3.32 -5.98
C PHE A 101 6.34 -2.05 -6.84
N PHE A 102 7.47 -1.45 -7.14
CA PHE A 102 7.59 -0.32 -8.06
C PHE A 102 8.57 -0.69 -9.17
N ASN A 103 8.09 -0.72 -10.42
CA ASN A 103 8.87 -1.13 -11.59
C ASN A 103 9.62 -2.46 -11.39
N GLY A 104 8.96 -3.46 -10.81
CA GLY A 104 9.55 -4.79 -10.55
C GLY A 104 10.37 -4.92 -9.27
N VAL A 105 10.64 -3.82 -8.55
CA VAL A 105 11.42 -3.83 -7.31
C VAL A 105 10.49 -3.72 -6.11
N LYS A 106 10.63 -4.63 -5.12
CA LYS A 106 9.86 -4.55 -3.88
C LYS A 106 10.28 -3.31 -3.09
N ILE A 107 9.32 -2.47 -2.72
CA ILE A 107 9.55 -1.23 -1.96
C ILE A 107 8.96 -1.26 -0.55
N GLY A 108 8.16 -2.27 -0.22
CA GLY A 108 7.58 -2.40 1.11
C GLY A 108 6.43 -3.41 1.16
N GLY A 109 5.68 -3.34 2.24
CA GLY A 109 4.52 -4.19 2.53
C GLY A 109 4.19 -4.18 4.02
N LEU A 110 2.98 -4.58 4.37
CA LEU A 110 2.51 -4.76 5.74
C LEU A 110 2.02 -6.21 5.93
N GLY A 111 2.21 -6.74 7.14
CA GLY A 111 1.90 -8.15 7.44
C GLY A 111 2.92 -9.13 6.84
N GLY A 112 2.53 -10.40 6.78
CA GLY A 112 3.30 -11.50 6.23
C GLY A 112 2.51 -12.27 5.17
N MET A 113 3.13 -12.54 4.03
CA MET A 113 2.57 -13.40 2.99
C MET A 113 2.87 -14.88 3.29
N PRO A 114 2.08 -15.84 2.76
CA PRO A 114 2.37 -17.26 2.90
C PRO A 114 3.81 -17.66 2.51
N PRO A 115 4.40 -18.68 3.14
CA PRO A 115 3.81 -19.57 4.15
C PRO A 115 3.73 -18.96 5.55
N ASN A 116 4.40 -17.83 5.80
CA ASN A 116 4.47 -17.18 7.11
C ASN A 116 3.42 -16.06 7.20
N TYR A 117 2.15 -16.43 7.03
CA TYR A 117 1.07 -15.47 7.01
C TYR A 117 0.91 -14.75 8.35
N ASP A 118 0.87 -13.42 8.32
CA ASP A 118 0.55 -12.56 9.45
C ASP A 118 -0.31 -11.38 8.97
N SER A 119 -1.43 -11.12 9.63
CA SER A 119 -2.32 -10.02 9.24
C SER A 119 -1.71 -8.71 9.74
N SER A 120 -1.50 -7.75 8.85
CA SER A 120 -1.16 -6.35 9.13
C SER A 120 -2.09 -5.70 10.15
N THR A 121 -3.36 -6.12 10.24
CA THR A 121 -4.27 -5.67 11.29
C THR A 121 -3.84 -6.11 12.69
N ALA A 122 -3.10 -7.23 12.82
CA ALA A 122 -2.47 -7.66 14.06
C ALA A 122 -1.16 -6.90 14.38
N SER A 123 -0.58 -6.22 13.39
CA SER A 123 0.55 -5.29 13.57
C SER A 123 0.10 -3.89 14.03
N TRP A 124 -1.17 -3.53 13.82
CA TRP A 124 -1.81 -2.35 14.40
C TRP A 124 -2.22 -2.61 15.86
N GLY A 125 -1.25 -2.55 16.78
CA GLY A 125 -1.51 -2.69 18.22
C GLY A 125 -0.46 -3.43 19.03
N LYS A 126 0.69 -3.78 18.44
CA LYS A 126 1.86 -4.21 19.21
C LYS A 126 2.65 -2.94 19.62
N PRO A 127 2.91 -2.72 20.92
CA PRO A 127 3.66 -1.55 21.40
C PRO A 127 5.10 -1.52 20.86
#